data_AF-A0A9D6W0I8-F1
#
_entry.id   AF-A0A9D6W0I8-F1
#
_cell.length_a   1.000
_cell.length_b   1.000
_cell.length_c   1.000
_cell.angle_alpha   90.00
_cell.angle_beta   90.00
_cell.angle_gamma   90.00
#
_symmetry.space_group_name_H-M   'P 1'
#
loop_
_entity.id
_entity.type
_entity.pdbx_description
1 polymer ?
#
loop_
_entity_poly.entity_id
_entity_poly.type
_entity_poly.pdbx_seq_one_letter_code
_entity_poly.pdbx_strand_id
1 'polypeptide(L)'
;MNSGTSLWNFTELVPVERRQRLLAVTSFEEIIQGITHGNVDYFVAEPRQNYFRAFFKVRVSVPDYDAFFNSPNGYRAQYCLSTENGEKQNRRLIEAITPMCLEYSKRHEQHDFPTEKVLASLRGVDAKAWITESDIPDVDEVHINYGPWAAKAEASTKGPIADQAARAGASAGVLAPVGTHIEIKGAWLTPQGSEWRDPKKAFRAQEIRDYGFT
;
A
#
# COMPACT_ATOMS: atom_id res chain seq x y z
N MET A 1 -2.64 23.30 27.59
CA MET A 1 -2.20 22.17 26.75
C MET A 1 -3.13 22.14 25.55
N ASN A 2 -2.67 22.53 24.36
CA ASN A 2 -3.47 22.34 23.16
C ASN A 2 -3.55 20.83 22.93
N SER A 3 -4.72 20.25 23.16
CA SER A 3 -5.05 18.90 22.72
C SER A 3 -5.03 18.91 21.19
N GLY A 4 -3.82 18.78 20.62
CA GLY A 4 -3.65 18.64 19.18
C GLY A 4 -4.47 17.44 18.76
N THR A 5 -5.56 17.68 18.05
CA THR A 5 -6.38 16.63 17.45
C THR A 5 -5.46 15.75 16.62
N SER A 6 -5.41 14.46 16.94
CA SER A 6 -4.67 13.47 16.17
C SER A 6 -5.06 13.62 14.70
N LEU A 7 -4.07 13.66 13.81
CA LEU A 7 -4.29 13.74 12.36
C LEU A 7 -5.12 12.56 11.85
N TRP A 8 -5.01 11.42 12.53
CA TRP A 8 -5.59 10.14 12.15
C TRP A 8 -6.51 9.64 13.25
N ASN A 9 -7.79 9.49 12.95
CA ASN A 9 -8.80 8.96 13.88
C ASN A 9 -9.67 7.92 13.16
N PHE A 10 -10.37 7.11 13.94
CA PHE A 10 -11.35 6.15 13.43
C PHE A 10 -12.77 6.58 13.84
N THR A 11 -13.76 6.28 13.01
CA THR A 11 -15.17 6.50 13.35
C THR A 11 -15.70 5.39 14.24
N GLU A 12 -16.94 5.54 14.71
CA GLU A 12 -17.61 4.51 15.50
C GLU A 12 -17.94 3.22 14.73
N LEU A 13 -17.86 3.26 13.39
CA LEU A 13 -18.09 2.10 12.52
C LEU A 13 -16.95 1.07 12.62
N VAL A 14 -15.75 1.50 13.00
CA VAL A 14 -14.64 0.57 13.28
C VAL A 14 -14.81 0.01 14.69
N PRO A 15 -14.91 -1.32 14.91
CA PRO A 15 -15.13 -1.87 16.25
C PRO A 15 -14.10 -1.41 17.29
N VAL A 16 -14.54 -1.13 18.52
CA VAL A 16 -13.72 -0.55 19.60
C VAL A 16 -12.40 -1.30 19.81
N GLU A 17 -12.45 -2.63 19.88
CA GLU A 17 -11.26 -3.47 20.06
C GLU A 17 -10.27 -3.33 18.90
N ARG A 18 -10.77 -3.24 17.67
CA ARG A 18 -9.94 -3.04 16.47
C ARG A 18 -9.27 -1.67 16.52
N ARG A 19 -10.01 -0.60 16.87
CA ARG A 19 -9.45 0.74 17.05
C ARG A 19 -8.35 0.75 18.11
N GLN A 20 -8.58 0.13 19.26
CA GLN A 20 -7.59 0.04 20.33
C GLN A 20 -6.30 -0.64 19.87
N ARG A 21 -6.39 -1.76 19.14
CA ARG A 21 -5.21 -2.42 18.57
C ARG A 21 -4.47 -1.52 17.57
N LEU A 22 -5.19 -0.87 16.65
CA LEU A 22 -4.59 0.03 15.66
C LEU A 22 -3.90 1.24 16.30
N LEU A 23 -4.49 1.80 17.36
CA LEU A 23 -3.92 2.91 18.11
C LEU A 23 -2.76 2.49 19.02
N ALA A 24 -2.67 1.20 19.37
CA ALA A 24 -1.59 0.66 20.20
C ALA A 24 -0.29 0.43 19.41
N VAL A 25 -0.34 0.36 18.07
CA VAL A 25 0.85 0.22 17.22
C VAL A 25 1.76 1.42 17.41
N THR A 26 3.00 1.19 17.82
CA THR A 26 3.89 2.26 18.30
C THR A 26 4.80 2.82 17.22
N SER A 27 5.12 2.02 16.21
CA SER A 27 6.06 2.40 15.15
C SER A 27 5.85 1.64 13.85
N PHE A 28 6.36 2.19 12.76
CA PHE A 28 6.42 1.47 11.47
C PHE A 28 7.41 0.30 11.50
N GLU A 29 8.41 0.33 12.38
CA GLU A 29 9.38 -0.76 12.53
C GLU A 29 8.72 -2.03 13.10
N GLU A 30 7.86 -1.87 14.12
CA GLU A 30 7.03 -2.95 14.66
C GLU A 30 6.20 -3.61 13.55
N ILE A 31 5.62 -2.81 12.65
CA ILE A 31 4.84 -3.31 11.51
C ILE A 31 5.73 -4.09 10.51
N ILE A 32 6.91 -3.57 10.16
CA ILE A 32 7.85 -4.28 9.28
C ILE A 32 8.19 -5.64 9.87
N GLN A 33 8.49 -5.71 11.17
CA GLN A 33 8.80 -6.96 11.86
C GLN A 33 7.63 -7.95 11.78
N GLY A 34 6.39 -7.50 11.96
CA GLY A 34 5.20 -8.34 11.76
C GLY A 34 5.14 -8.92 10.33
N ILE A 35 5.32 -8.08 9.32
CA ILE A 35 5.26 -8.49 7.91
C ILE A 35 6.38 -9.46 7.53
N THR A 36 7.60 -9.27 8.03
CA THR A 36 8.74 -10.16 7.70
C THR A 36 8.64 -11.55 8.32
N HIS A 37 7.79 -11.74 9.34
CA HIS A 37 7.40 -13.08 9.83
C HIS A 37 6.34 -13.77 8.94
N GLY A 38 5.85 -13.09 7.90
CA GLY A 38 4.91 -13.62 6.94
C GLY A 38 5.51 -14.67 6.00
N ASN A 39 4.74 -15.03 4.97
CA ASN A 39 5.16 -15.99 3.95
C ASN A 39 4.88 -15.44 2.55
N VAL A 40 5.75 -15.71 1.59
CA VAL A 40 5.45 -15.46 0.18
C VAL A 40 4.60 -16.62 -0.33
N ASP A 41 3.38 -16.33 -0.79
CA ASP A 41 2.46 -17.36 -1.31
C ASP A 41 2.45 -17.39 -2.85
N TYR A 42 2.87 -16.31 -3.50
CA TYR A 42 2.78 -16.15 -4.94
C TYR A 42 3.91 -15.28 -5.49
N PHE A 43 4.42 -15.66 -6.66
CA PHE A 43 5.38 -14.90 -7.45
C PHE A 43 5.07 -15.05 -8.94
N VAL A 44 5.15 -13.95 -9.68
CA VAL A 44 5.18 -13.95 -11.15
C VAL A 44 6.02 -12.77 -11.66
N ALA A 45 6.69 -12.98 -12.79
CA ALA A 45 7.19 -11.90 -13.63
C ALA A 45 6.03 -11.35 -14.46
N GLU A 46 5.38 -10.30 -13.96
CA GLU A 46 4.23 -9.70 -14.63
C GLU A 46 4.70 -8.98 -15.90
N PRO A 47 4.17 -9.33 -17.09
CA PRO A 47 4.51 -8.66 -18.34
C PRO A 47 3.58 -7.47 -18.61
N ARG A 48 4.11 -6.43 -19.28
CA ARG A 48 3.32 -5.34 -19.88
C ARG A 48 4.03 -4.84 -21.12
N GLN A 49 3.44 -5.09 -22.29
CA GLN A 49 4.10 -4.83 -23.58
C GLN A 49 5.48 -5.51 -23.61
N ASN A 50 6.57 -4.75 -23.70
CA ASN A 50 7.95 -5.24 -23.69
C ASN A 50 8.65 -5.04 -22.33
N TYR A 51 7.90 -4.75 -21.27
CA TYR A 51 8.42 -4.53 -19.92
C TYR A 51 7.98 -5.64 -18.97
N PHE A 52 8.75 -5.85 -17.91
CA PHE A 52 8.47 -6.88 -16.90
C PHE A 52 8.69 -6.32 -15.50
N ARG A 53 7.97 -6.84 -14.51
CA ARG A 53 8.27 -6.57 -13.09
C ARG A 53 8.10 -7.82 -12.25
N ALA A 54 8.78 -7.86 -11.12
CA ALA A 54 8.48 -8.84 -10.08
C ALA A 54 7.15 -8.48 -9.41
N PHE A 55 6.24 -9.44 -9.31
CA PHE A 55 5.00 -9.32 -8.55
C PHE A 55 4.93 -10.46 -7.53
N PHE A 56 4.73 -10.12 -6.27
CA PHE A 56 4.54 -11.10 -5.19
C PHE A 56 3.25 -10.85 -4.42
N LYS A 57 2.71 -11.91 -3.80
CA LYS A 57 1.75 -11.79 -2.70
C LYS A 57 2.38 -12.32 -1.43
N VAL A 58 2.52 -11.45 -0.44
CA VAL A 58 3.05 -11.80 0.88
C VAL A 58 1.88 -11.97 1.84
N ARG A 59 1.68 -13.18 2.33
CA ARG A 59 0.69 -13.50 3.36
C ARG A 59 1.23 -13.13 4.74
N VAL A 60 0.45 -12.37 5.48
CA VAL A 60 0.72 -11.91 6.84
C VAL A 60 -0.46 -12.24 7.75
N SER A 61 -0.30 -12.04 9.06
CA SER A 61 -1.44 -12.16 9.98
C SER A 61 -2.45 -11.02 9.73
N VAL A 62 -3.73 -11.25 10.07
CA VAL A 62 -4.76 -10.19 10.00
C VAL A 62 -4.36 -8.95 10.81
N PRO A 63 -3.83 -9.07 12.05
CA PRO A 63 -3.31 -7.92 12.79
C PRO A 63 -2.21 -7.14 12.07
N ASP A 64 -1.24 -7.82 11.45
CA ASP A 64 -0.12 -7.15 10.76
C ASP A 64 -0.58 -6.42 9.50
N TYR A 65 -1.49 -7.03 8.74
CA TYR A 65 -2.16 -6.39 7.60
C TYR A 65 -2.89 -5.12 8.03
N ASP A 66 -3.70 -5.24 9.09
CA ASP A 66 -4.52 -4.16 9.61
C ASP A 66 -3.65 -3.01 10.14
N ALA A 67 -2.60 -3.34 10.91
CA ALA A 67 -1.61 -2.38 11.39
C ALA A 67 -0.90 -1.67 10.23
N PHE A 68 -0.52 -2.41 9.18
CA PHE A 68 0.18 -1.85 8.03
C PHE A 68 -0.66 -0.85 7.24
N PHE A 69 -1.92 -1.14 6.93
CA PHE A 69 -2.71 -0.23 6.11
C PHE A 69 -3.49 0.81 6.90
N ASN A 70 -3.91 0.51 8.13
CA ASN A 70 -4.94 1.29 8.81
C ASN A 70 -4.46 2.01 10.07
N SER A 71 -3.31 1.64 10.66
CA SER A 71 -2.84 2.30 11.89
C SER A 71 -2.32 3.73 11.61
N PRO A 72 -2.32 4.63 12.62
CA PRO A 72 -1.69 5.95 12.50
C PRO A 72 -0.20 5.91 12.17
N ASN A 73 0.45 4.80 12.51
CA ASN A 73 1.86 4.55 12.20
C ASN A 73 2.04 3.73 10.92
N GLY A 74 0.95 3.36 10.24
CA GLY A 74 0.93 2.49 9.06
C GLY A 74 1.14 3.23 7.76
N TYR A 75 1.34 2.46 6.69
CA TYR A 75 1.70 2.87 5.34
C TYR A 75 0.93 4.08 4.83
N ARG A 76 -0.41 4.02 4.87
CA ARG A 76 -1.27 5.07 4.32
C ARG A 76 -1.17 6.36 5.14
N ALA A 77 -1.07 6.25 6.47
CA ALA A 77 -0.85 7.39 7.34
C ALA A 77 0.51 8.07 7.10
N GLN A 78 1.55 7.30 6.72
CA GLN A 78 2.85 7.88 6.37
C GLN A 78 2.77 8.78 5.14
N TYR A 79 1.93 8.44 4.15
CA TYR A 79 1.65 9.30 2.98
C TYR A 79 0.84 10.55 3.35
N CYS A 80 -0.05 10.49 4.34
CA CYS A 80 -0.76 11.66 4.85
C CYS A 80 0.20 12.72 5.41
N LEU A 81 1.26 12.28 6.10
CA LEU A 81 2.30 13.17 6.61
C LEU A 81 3.03 13.87 5.46
N SER A 82 3.56 13.11 4.50
CA SER A 82 4.09 13.61 3.23
C SER A 82 4.32 12.46 2.24
N THR A 83 4.38 12.77 0.95
CA THR A 83 4.76 11.78 -0.07
C THR A 83 6.15 11.21 0.17
N GLU A 84 7.11 12.06 0.52
CA GLU A 84 8.48 11.67 0.85
C GLU A 84 8.53 10.67 2.03
N ASN A 85 7.73 10.92 3.08
CA ASN A 85 7.68 10.03 4.22
C ASN A 85 7.02 8.69 3.85
N GLY A 86 5.92 8.72 3.10
CA GLY A 86 5.30 7.50 2.56
C GLY A 86 6.28 6.67 1.71
N GLU A 87 6.99 7.30 0.78
CA GLU A 87 8.00 6.64 -0.07
C GLU A 87 9.17 6.09 0.73
N LYS A 88 9.66 6.83 1.73
CA LYS A 88 10.73 6.37 2.64
C LYS A 88 10.32 5.09 3.37
N GLN A 89 9.10 5.05 3.92
CA GLN A 89 8.61 3.87 4.67
C GLN A 89 8.29 2.70 3.72
N ASN A 90 7.74 2.98 2.53
CA ASN A 90 7.61 1.99 1.47
C ASN A 90 8.95 1.35 1.13
N ARG A 91 10.00 2.16 0.92
CA ARG A 91 11.34 1.66 0.59
C ARG A 91 11.87 0.73 1.68
N ARG A 92 11.77 1.14 2.95
CA ARG A 92 12.18 0.35 4.11
C ARG A 92 11.48 -1.00 4.16
N LEU A 93 10.16 -1.04 3.97
CA LEU A 93 9.43 -2.30 3.92
C LEU A 93 9.96 -3.20 2.80
N ILE A 94 10.02 -2.69 1.57
CA ILE A 94 10.44 -3.51 0.42
C ILE A 94 11.86 -4.04 0.63
N GLU A 95 12.78 -3.23 1.16
CA GLU A 95 14.14 -3.68 1.50
C GLU A 95 14.10 -4.83 2.52
N ALA A 96 13.31 -4.71 3.57
CA ALA A 96 13.18 -5.72 4.62
C ALA A 96 12.61 -7.06 4.11
N ILE A 97 11.64 -7.03 3.19
CA ILE A 97 11.04 -8.26 2.62
C ILE A 97 11.77 -8.79 1.38
N THR A 98 12.70 -8.04 0.81
CA THR A 98 13.43 -8.47 -0.40
C THR A 98 14.10 -9.83 -0.21
N PRO A 99 14.79 -10.13 0.92
CA PRO A 99 15.40 -11.45 1.12
C PRO A 99 14.44 -12.63 0.99
N MET A 100 13.26 -12.58 1.63
CA MET A 100 12.27 -13.65 1.56
C MET A 100 11.66 -13.78 0.15
N CYS A 101 11.46 -12.66 -0.56
CA CYS A 101 11.00 -12.68 -1.96
C CYS A 101 12.02 -13.33 -2.90
N LEU A 102 13.32 -13.03 -2.75
CA LEU A 102 14.38 -13.64 -3.56
C LEU A 102 14.55 -15.13 -3.25
N GLU A 103 14.43 -15.52 -1.98
CA GLU A 103 14.48 -16.92 -1.59
C GLU A 103 13.30 -17.71 -2.19
N TYR A 104 12.11 -17.12 -2.18
CA TYR A 104 10.94 -17.71 -2.83
C TYR A 104 11.12 -17.81 -4.35
N SER A 105 11.60 -16.76 -5.01
CA SER A 105 11.77 -16.75 -6.48
C SER A 105 12.80 -17.78 -6.95
N LYS A 106 13.88 -18.01 -6.19
CA LYS A 106 14.87 -19.06 -6.51
C LYS A 106 14.29 -20.46 -6.50
N ARG A 107 13.32 -20.72 -5.61
CA ARG A 107 12.63 -22.02 -5.52
C ARG A 107 11.54 -22.21 -6.58
N HIS A 108 11.08 -21.11 -7.17
CA HIS A 108 9.99 -21.05 -8.16
C HIS A 108 10.46 -20.31 -9.41
N GLU A 109 11.65 -20.66 -9.89
CA GLU A 109 12.32 -19.92 -10.95
C GLU A 109 11.45 -19.87 -12.21
N GLN A 110 11.28 -18.66 -12.76
CA GLN A 110 10.68 -18.45 -14.06
C GLN A 110 11.82 -18.24 -15.06
N HIS A 111 11.97 -19.14 -16.03
CA HIS A 111 13.13 -19.22 -16.92
C HIS A 111 13.55 -17.89 -17.57
N ASP A 112 12.60 -16.99 -17.83
CA ASP A 112 12.85 -15.71 -18.49
C ASP A 112 13.05 -14.52 -17.53
N PHE A 113 12.99 -14.76 -16.22
CA PHE A 113 13.08 -13.72 -15.19
C PHE A 113 14.00 -14.13 -14.03
N PRO A 114 15.32 -14.12 -14.26
CA PRO A 114 16.30 -14.57 -13.28
C PRO A 114 16.30 -13.70 -12.01
N THR A 115 16.89 -14.23 -10.94
CA THR A 115 16.91 -13.60 -9.61
C THR A 115 17.48 -12.18 -9.63
N GLU A 116 18.45 -11.89 -10.50
CA GLU A 116 19.05 -10.57 -10.67
C GLU A 116 18.02 -9.55 -11.18
N LYS A 117 17.13 -9.95 -12.10
CA LYS A 117 16.03 -9.11 -12.58
C LYS A 117 14.95 -8.93 -11.51
N VAL A 118 14.68 -9.96 -10.71
CA VAL A 118 13.79 -9.84 -9.55
C VAL A 118 14.33 -8.79 -8.57
N LEU A 119 15.61 -8.87 -8.23
CA LEU A 119 16.27 -7.91 -7.35
C LEU A 119 16.27 -6.50 -7.93
N ALA A 120 16.59 -6.35 -9.22
CA ALA A 120 16.54 -5.05 -9.90
C ALA A 120 15.13 -4.45 -9.87
N SER A 121 14.11 -5.26 -10.12
CA SER A 121 12.70 -4.82 -10.07
C SER A 121 12.29 -4.39 -8.66
N LEU A 122 12.64 -5.15 -7.62
CA LEU A 122 12.35 -4.79 -6.23
C LEU A 122 13.12 -3.55 -5.75
N ARG A 123 14.33 -3.31 -6.27
CA ARG A 123 15.15 -2.12 -5.95
C ARG A 123 14.76 -0.86 -6.70
N GLY A 124 13.98 -0.97 -7.77
CA GLY A 124 13.54 0.20 -8.54
C GLY A 124 12.75 1.19 -7.69
N VAL A 125 12.76 2.45 -8.13
CA VAL A 125 12.15 3.59 -7.43
C VAL A 125 10.64 3.42 -7.32
N ASP A 126 9.99 2.89 -8.36
CA ASP A 126 8.54 2.71 -8.39
C ASP A 126 8.06 1.38 -7.76
N ALA A 127 8.96 0.61 -7.12
CA ALA A 127 8.59 -0.60 -6.39
C ALA A 127 7.75 -0.25 -5.14
N LYS A 128 6.66 -0.99 -4.89
CA LYS A 128 5.71 -0.64 -3.81
C LYS A 128 4.92 -1.80 -3.25
N ALA A 129 4.50 -1.64 -1.99
CA ALA A 129 3.47 -2.46 -1.36
C ALA A 129 2.07 -1.87 -1.65
N TRP A 130 1.06 -2.73 -1.76
CA TRP A 130 -0.31 -2.30 -2.01
C TRP A 130 -1.37 -3.25 -1.46
N ILE A 131 -2.58 -2.71 -1.29
CA ILE A 131 -3.78 -3.45 -0.90
C ILE A 131 -4.25 -4.30 -2.09
N THR A 132 -4.73 -5.51 -1.83
CA THR A 132 -5.46 -6.28 -2.85
C THR A 132 -6.83 -5.62 -3.06
N GLU A 133 -7.24 -5.33 -4.29
CA GLU A 133 -8.50 -4.62 -4.56
C GLU A 133 -9.73 -5.34 -3.99
N SER A 134 -9.70 -6.68 -3.91
CA SER A 134 -10.76 -7.48 -3.29
C SER A 134 -10.91 -7.30 -1.78
N ASP A 135 -9.92 -6.69 -1.11
CA ASP A 135 -9.93 -6.46 0.34
C ASP A 135 -10.62 -5.12 0.70
N ILE A 136 -10.91 -4.29 -0.31
CA ILE A 136 -11.64 -3.04 -0.12
C ILE A 136 -13.14 -3.36 0.05
N PRO A 137 -13.76 -3.02 1.19
CA PRO A 137 -15.18 -3.24 1.39
C PRO A 137 -16.02 -2.43 0.39
N ASP A 138 -17.10 -3.02 -0.14
CA ASP A 138 -18.08 -2.32 -0.98
C ASP A 138 -19.19 -1.72 -0.10
N VAL A 139 -18.87 -0.64 0.62
CA VAL A 139 -19.77 0.05 1.55
C VAL A 139 -19.61 1.57 1.43
N ASP A 140 -20.71 2.30 1.66
CA ASP A 140 -20.72 3.77 1.74
C ASP A 140 -20.48 4.22 3.19
N GLU A 141 -19.27 3.95 3.70
CA GLU A 141 -18.87 4.22 5.08
C GLU A 141 -17.55 4.99 5.16
N VAL A 142 -17.34 5.69 6.28
CA VAL A 142 -16.06 6.32 6.62
C VAL A 142 -15.51 5.57 7.81
N HIS A 143 -14.43 4.81 7.64
CA HIS A 143 -13.75 4.11 8.74
C HIS A 143 -12.62 4.94 9.33
N ILE A 144 -11.82 5.58 8.46
CA ILE A 144 -10.69 6.44 8.81
C ILE A 144 -11.10 7.89 8.59
N ASN A 145 -11.13 8.67 9.67
CA ASN A 145 -11.43 10.09 9.64
C ASN A 145 -10.14 10.91 9.57
N TYR A 146 -9.57 10.98 8.37
CA TYR A 146 -8.58 11.98 8.00
C TYR A 146 -9.27 13.05 7.17
N GLY A 147 -9.36 14.28 7.70
CA GLY A 147 -10.18 15.36 7.16
C GLY A 147 -10.08 15.56 5.64
N PRO A 148 -8.87 15.64 5.06
CA PRO A 148 -8.69 15.77 3.62
C PRO A 148 -9.28 14.62 2.79
N TRP A 149 -9.21 13.36 3.26
CA TRP A 149 -9.81 12.22 2.56
C TRP A 149 -11.32 12.22 2.72
N ALA A 150 -11.83 12.44 3.93
CA ALA A 150 -13.27 12.49 4.19
C ALA A 150 -13.97 13.55 3.32
N ALA A 151 -13.38 14.74 3.20
CA ALA A 151 -13.91 15.79 2.33
C ALA A 151 -13.95 15.39 0.85
N LYS A 152 -12.91 14.67 0.37
CA LYS A 152 -12.84 14.20 -1.02
C LYS A 152 -13.77 13.03 -1.30
N ALA A 153 -13.94 12.12 -0.35
CA ALA A 153 -14.92 11.04 -0.42
C ALA A 153 -16.35 11.58 -0.44
N GLU A 154 -16.65 12.60 0.38
CA GLU A 154 -17.96 13.25 0.32
C GLU A 154 -18.20 13.94 -1.03
N ALA A 155 -17.19 14.63 -1.55
CA ALA A 155 -17.28 15.27 -2.86
C ALA A 155 -17.41 14.25 -4.01
N SER A 156 -16.85 13.05 -3.90
CA SER A 156 -17.00 12.00 -4.92
C SER A 156 -18.41 11.43 -5.01
N THR A 157 -19.22 11.57 -3.95
CA THR A 157 -20.59 11.03 -3.91
C THR A 157 -21.64 12.14 -4.09
N LYS A 158 -21.42 13.31 -3.51
CA LYS A 158 -22.41 14.41 -3.48
C LYS A 158 -22.04 15.61 -4.36
N GLY A 159 -20.85 15.62 -4.95
CA GLY A 159 -20.38 16.73 -5.78
C GLY A 159 -20.95 16.73 -7.20
N PRO A 160 -20.62 17.75 -8.02
CA PRO A 160 -20.90 17.78 -9.46
C PRO A 160 -20.37 16.54 -10.19
N ILE A 161 -20.98 16.15 -11.32
CA ILE A 161 -20.58 14.96 -12.12
C ILE A 161 -19.07 14.94 -12.44
N ALA A 162 -18.49 16.09 -12.81
CA ALA A 162 -17.07 16.22 -13.08
C ALA A 162 -16.21 15.87 -11.85
N ASP A 163 -16.68 16.23 -10.66
CA ASP A 163 -16.00 15.97 -9.39
C ASP A 163 -16.12 14.50 -8.94
N GLN A 164 -17.25 13.86 -9.22
CA GLN A 164 -17.46 12.43 -8.98
C GLN A 164 -16.52 11.59 -9.85
N ALA A 165 -16.45 11.89 -11.16
CA ALA A 165 -15.57 11.18 -12.09
C ALA A 165 -14.09 11.34 -11.75
N ALA A 166 -13.67 12.55 -11.33
CA ALA A 166 -12.29 12.82 -10.96
C ALA A 166 -11.86 12.16 -9.64
N ARG A 167 -12.81 11.71 -8.81
CA ARG A 167 -12.55 11.24 -7.43
C ARG A 167 -13.17 9.88 -7.14
N ALA A 168 -13.45 9.07 -8.16
CA ALA A 168 -14.10 7.77 -8.00
C ALA A 168 -13.39 6.81 -7.02
N GLY A 169 -12.08 7.00 -6.77
CA GLY A 169 -11.31 6.21 -5.78
C GLY A 169 -11.26 6.79 -4.36
N ALA A 170 -11.83 7.98 -4.11
CA ALA A 170 -11.71 8.66 -2.81
C ALA A 170 -12.52 7.97 -1.71
N SER A 171 -13.62 7.30 -2.04
CA SER A 171 -14.40 6.48 -1.10
C SER A 171 -13.59 5.31 -0.56
N ALA A 172 -12.84 4.59 -1.42
CA ALA A 172 -11.90 3.55 -0.96
C ALA A 172 -10.83 4.10 -0.02
N GLY A 173 -10.47 5.37 -0.19
CA GLY A 173 -9.61 6.16 0.68
C GLY A 173 -10.00 6.20 2.15
N VAL A 174 -11.28 6.28 2.45
CA VAL A 174 -11.76 6.42 3.83
C VAL A 174 -12.05 5.08 4.50
N LEU A 175 -11.94 3.98 3.76
CA LEU A 175 -12.16 2.64 4.27
C LEU A 175 -10.91 2.07 4.94
N ALA A 176 -11.16 1.17 5.90
CA ALA A 176 -10.14 0.40 6.62
C ALA A 176 -10.21 -1.07 6.19
N PRO A 177 -9.55 -1.46 5.08
CA PRO A 177 -9.60 -2.82 4.54
C PRO A 177 -9.15 -3.87 5.55
N VAL A 178 -9.62 -5.11 5.36
CA VAL A 178 -9.24 -6.28 6.15
C VAL A 178 -8.81 -7.35 5.17
N GLY A 179 -7.63 -7.91 5.38
CA GLY A 179 -7.08 -8.92 4.50
C GLY A 179 -5.93 -9.67 5.15
N THR A 180 -5.29 -10.52 4.36
CA THR A 180 -4.11 -11.30 4.77
C THR A 180 -2.97 -11.20 3.78
N HIS A 181 -3.14 -10.52 2.64
CA HIS A 181 -2.14 -10.50 1.57
C HIS A 181 -1.76 -9.09 1.19
N ILE A 182 -0.47 -8.78 1.30
CA ILE A 182 0.12 -7.55 0.80
C ILE A 182 0.67 -7.83 -0.60
N GLU A 183 0.24 -7.03 -1.58
CA GLU A 183 0.79 -7.11 -2.93
C GLU A 183 2.10 -6.34 -3.01
N ILE A 184 3.15 -6.99 -3.48
CA ILE A 184 4.47 -6.37 -3.66
C ILE A 184 4.73 -6.27 -5.16
N LYS A 185 4.69 -5.04 -5.65
CA LYS A 185 4.84 -4.71 -7.07
C LYS A 185 6.21 -4.07 -7.26
N GLY A 186 7.14 -4.77 -7.88
CA GLY A 186 8.42 -4.20 -8.29
C GLY A 186 8.26 -3.11 -9.36
N ALA A 187 9.35 -2.39 -9.62
CA ALA A 187 9.43 -1.46 -10.73
C ALA A 187 9.44 -2.22 -12.07
N TRP A 188 8.89 -1.59 -13.10
CA TRP A 188 8.95 -2.12 -14.46
C TRP A 188 10.37 -2.01 -15.00
N LEU A 189 10.83 -3.06 -15.65
CA LEU A 189 12.14 -3.13 -16.28
C LEU A 189 11.99 -3.27 -17.79
N THR A 190 12.87 -2.61 -18.53
CA THR A 190 13.09 -2.88 -19.96
C THR A 190 13.69 -4.29 -20.15
N PRO A 191 13.71 -4.83 -21.37
CA PRO A 191 14.39 -6.11 -21.64
C PRO A 191 15.87 -6.11 -21.22
N GLN A 192 16.52 -4.94 -21.27
CA GLN A 192 17.90 -4.70 -20.86
C GLN A 192 18.08 -4.55 -19.33
N GLY A 193 16.99 -4.56 -18.56
CA GLY A 193 17.02 -4.47 -17.10
C GLY A 193 17.04 -3.05 -16.53
N SER A 194 16.90 -2.02 -17.36
CA SER A 194 16.78 -0.63 -16.90
C SER A 194 15.36 -0.36 -16.39
N GLU A 195 15.21 0.46 -15.35
CA GLU A 195 13.89 0.87 -14.88
C GLU A 195 13.14 1.70 -15.92
N TRP A 196 11.87 1.35 -16.17
CA TRP A 196 10.92 2.13 -16.94
C TRP A 196 9.84 2.67 -16.00
N ARG A 197 9.64 3.99 -16.04
CA ARG A 197 8.62 4.68 -15.23
C ARG A 197 7.44 5.06 -16.11
N ASP A 198 6.24 4.63 -15.74
CA ASP A 198 5.01 4.95 -16.46
C ASP A 198 4.63 6.42 -16.21
N PRO A 199 4.67 7.31 -17.22
CA PRO A 199 4.36 8.73 -17.01
C PRO A 199 2.95 8.97 -16.47
N LYS A 200 1.99 8.07 -16.78
CA LYS A 200 0.62 8.16 -16.28
C LYS A 200 0.50 7.87 -14.78
N LYS A 201 1.56 7.33 -14.16
CA LYS A 201 1.61 6.92 -12.76
C LYS A 201 2.59 7.77 -11.94
N ALA A 202 3.16 8.82 -12.53
CA ALA A 202 4.14 9.69 -11.89
C ALA A 202 3.61 10.38 -10.63
N PHE A 203 2.28 10.56 -10.52
CA PHE A 203 1.65 11.24 -9.40
C PHE A 203 1.08 10.31 -8.33
N ARG A 204 1.35 8.99 -8.40
CA ARG A 204 0.74 8.02 -7.49
C ARG A 204 1.01 8.28 -6.01
N ALA A 205 2.21 8.69 -5.65
CA ALA A 205 2.50 9.06 -4.26
C ALA A 205 1.60 10.20 -3.79
N GLN A 206 1.38 11.20 -4.67
CA GLN A 206 0.48 12.30 -4.40
C GLN A 206 -0.98 11.84 -4.35
N GLU A 207 -1.40 10.92 -5.22
CA GLU A 207 -2.74 10.31 -5.19
C GLU A 207 -2.99 9.56 -3.87
N ILE A 208 -2.04 8.75 -3.38
CA ILE A 208 -2.17 8.06 -2.07
C ILE A 208 -2.30 9.10 -0.95
N ARG A 209 -1.46 10.14 -0.95
CA ARG A 209 -1.55 11.21 0.04
C ARG A 209 -2.90 11.93 -0.02
N ASP A 210 -3.39 12.16 -1.22
CA ASP A 210 -4.56 12.98 -1.47
C ASP A 210 -5.88 12.25 -1.27
N TYR A 211 -5.92 10.95 -1.61
CA TYR A 211 -7.15 10.17 -1.67
C TYR A 211 -7.06 8.89 -0.83
N GLY A 212 -5.91 8.55 -0.25
CA GLY A 212 -5.71 7.31 0.50
C GLY A 212 -5.67 6.06 -0.35
N PHE A 213 -5.83 6.19 -1.67
CA PHE A 213 -5.94 5.11 -2.64
C PHE A 213 -5.52 5.63 -4.04
N THR A 214 -5.21 4.73 -4.99
CA THR A 214 -4.80 5.04 -6.38
C THR A 214 -5.44 4.11 -7.38
#